data_AF-A0A6P1NEU5-F1
#
_entry.id   AF-A0A6P1NEU5-F1
#
_cell.length_a   1.000
_cell.length_b   1.000
_cell.length_c   1.000
_cell.angle_alpha   90.00
_cell.angle_beta   90.00
_cell.angle_gamma   90.00
#
_symmetry.space_group_name_H-M   'P 1'
#
loop_
_entity.id
_entity.type
_entity.pdbx_description
1 polymer ?
#
loop_
_entity_poly.entity_id
_entity_poly.type
_entity_poly.pdbx_seq_one_letter_code
_entity_poly.pdbx_strand_id
1 'polypeptide(L)'
;MSETDLPKGAELQEDGSVQYTLSRPISMAVKGGTTRELSELTFSELVAGDLIDSSTSGSGAKISLDMLKRSTGLNDLVGEKLLRSLPARDYMRCQKIIAYFLEDGETTGT
;
A
#
# COMPACT_ATOMS: atom_id res chain seq x y z
N MET A 1 -8.30 -24.88 -3.12
CA MET A 1 -7.08 -24.23 -2.62
C MET A 1 -7.04 -22.89 -3.31
N SER A 2 -7.45 -21.83 -2.62
CA SER A 2 -7.50 -20.50 -3.20
C SER A 2 -6.08 -19.94 -3.12
N GLU A 3 -5.34 -19.95 -4.23
CA GLU A 3 -4.13 -19.16 -4.39
C GLU A 3 -4.55 -17.69 -4.21
N THR A 4 -4.24 -17.10 -3.06
CA THR A 4 -4.41 -15.67 -2.81
C THR A 4 -3.32 -14.95 -3.62
N ASP A 5 -3.53 -14.87 -4.94
CA ASP A 5 -2.51 -14.46 -5.91
C ASP A 5 -2.10 -13.01 -5.70
N LEU A 6 -0.92 -12.82 -5.12
CA LEU A 6 -0.23 -11.54 -5.13
C LEU A 6 -0.09 -11.03 -6.58
N PRO A 7 -0.30 -9.72 -6.83
CA PRO A 7 -0.22 -9.20 -8.18
C PRO A 7 1.19 -9.30 -8.75
N LYS A 8 1.30 -9.40 -10.08
CA LYS A 8 2.61 -9.42 -10.77
C LYS A 8 3.51 -8.28 -10.30
N GLY A 9 4.72 -8.65 -9.87
CA GLY A 9 5.73 -7.74 -9.32
C GLY A 9 5.68 -7.59 -7.80
N ALA A 10 4.79 -8.34 -7.13
CA ALA A 10 4.76 -8.47 -5.68
C ALA A 10 5.37 -9.81 -5.24
N GLU A 11 6.12 -9.79 -4.15
CA GLU A 11 6.81 -10.94 -3.57
C GLU A 11 6.63 -10.96 -2.05
N LEU A 12 6.10 -12.05 -1.51
CA LEU A 12 5.99 -12.28 -0.06
C LEU A 12 7.39 -12.55 0.51
N GLN A 13 7.73 -11.82 1.57
CA GLN A 13 9.00 -11.92 2.28
C GLN A 13 8.88 -12.89 3.47
N GLU A 14 10.02 -13.33 4.02
CA GLU A 14 10.07 -14.25 5.16
C GLU A 14 9.43 -13.67 6.44
N ASP A 15 9.41 -12.35 6.56
CA ASP A 15 8.81 -11.62 7.70
C ASP A 15 7.30 -11.38 7.55
N GLY A 16 6.68 -11.90 6.48
CA GLY A 16 5.26 -11.72 6.17
C GLY A 16 4.94 -10.41 5.46
N SER A 17 5.91 -9.53 5.23
CA SER A 17 5.72 -8.33 4.40
C SER A 17 5.66 -8.69 2.92
N VAL A 18 5.05 -7.81 2.11
CA VAL A 18 5.01 -7.95 0.66
C VAL A 18 5.82 -6.84 0.03
N GLN A 19 6.86 -7.18 -0.72
CA GLN A 19 7.62 -6.22 -1.53
C GLN A 19 6.97 -6.09 -2.90
N TYR A 20 6.80 -4.88 -3.40
CA TYR A 20 6.25 -4.59 -4.72
C TYR A 20 7.17 -3.69 -5.53
N THR A 21 7.62 -4.18 -6.68
CA THR A 21 8.39 -3.39 -7.64
C THR A 21 7.47 -2.57 -8.54
N LEU A 22 7.65 -1.24 -8.54
CA LEU A 22 6.87 -0.34 -9.38
C LEU A 22 7.19 -0.53 -10.86
N SER A 23 6.18 -0.37 -11.73
CA SER A 23 6.39 -0.45 -13.17
C SER A 23 7.32 0.63 -13.73
N ARG A 24 7.41 1.76 -13.01
CA ARG A 24 8.39 2.83 -13.24
C ARG A 24 8.65 3.55 -11.91
N PRO A 25 9.88 4.05 -11.68
CA PRO A 25 10.16 4.86 -10.50
C PRO A 25 9.29 6.11 -10.46
N ILE A 26 8.91 6.51 -9.25
CA ILE A 26 8.27 7.79 -8.98
C ILE A 26 9.22 8.63 -8.13
N SER A 27 9.30 9.93 -8.41
CA SER A 27 10.17 10.81 -7.64
C SER A 27 9.50 12.15 -7.35
N MET A 28 9.93 12.78 -6.28
CA MET A 28 9.48 14.10 -5.89
C MET A 28 10.59 14.90 -5.23
N ALA A 29 10.72 16.17 -5.62
CA ALA A 29 11.61 17.11 -4.97
C ALA A 29 11.12 17.42 -3.55
N VAL A 30 12.01 17.30 -2.57
CA VAL A 30 11.76 17.70 -1.19
C VAL A 30 12.47 19.01 -0.87
N LYS A 31 11.98 19.72 0.15
CA LYS A 31 12.54 21.00 0.58
C LYS A 31 14.01 20.78 0.98
N GLY A 32 14.92 21.55 0.40
CA GLY A 32 16.37 21.37 0.56
C GLY A 32 17.10 20.85 -0.67
N GLY A 33 16.40 20.62 -1.79
CA GLY A 33 17.01 20.24 -3.08
C GLY A 33 17.24 18.74 -3.23
N THR A 34 17.01 17.95 -2.18
CA THR A 34 17.02 16.49 -2.26
C THR A 34 15.81 15.98 -3.05
N THR A 35 16.00 14.93 -3.84
CA THR A 35 14.89 14.22 -4.51
C THR A 35 14.67 12.90 -3.77
N ARG A 36 13.42 12.63 -3.39
CA ARG A 36 13.02 11.30 -2.90
C ARG A 36 12.48 10.52 -4.09
N GLU A 37 13.07 9.36 -4.35
CA GLU A 37 12.65 8.43 -5.39
C GLU A 37 12.21 7.11 -4.76
N LEU A 38 11.19 6.49 -5.35
CA LEU A 38 10.72 5.15 -5.01
C LEU A 38 10.65 4.34 -6.30
N SER A 39 11.35 3.22 -6.34
CA SER A 39 11.21 2.16 -7.35
C SER A 39 10.46 0.95 -6.80
N GLU A 40 10.36 0.84 -5.47
CA GLU A 40 9.79 -0.28 -4.74
C GLU A 40 9.01 0.21 -3.54
N LEU A 41 8.03 -0.58 -3.11
CA LEU A 41 7.23 -0.37 -1.93
C LEU A 41 7.24 -1.67 -1.11
N THR A 42 7.46 -1.57 0.19
CA THR A 42 7.30 -2.68 1.13
C THR A 42 5.98 -2.48 1.86
N PHE A 43 5.14 -3.50 1.88
CA PHE A 43 3.84 -3.51 2.53
C PHE A 43 3.89 -4.40 3.76
N SER A 44 3.54 -3.86 4.91
CA SER A 44 3.34 -4.61 6.14
C SER A 44 1.85 -4.88 6.37
N GLU A 45 1.57 -5.95 7.12
CA GLU A 45 0.23 -6.29 7.58
C GLU A 45 -0.39 -5.11 8.35
N LEU A 46 -1.66 -4.82 8.08
CA LEU A 46 -2.39 -3.77 8.78
C LEU A 46 -2.89 -4.28 10.13
N VAL A 47 -2.69 -3.51 11.19
CA VAL A 47 -3.26 -3.87 12.49
C VAL A 47 -4.66 -3.27 12.67
N ALA A 48 -5.43 -3.79 13.63
CA ALA A 48 -6.79 -3.29 13.90
C ALA A 48 -6.86 -1.77 14.11
N GLY A 49 -5.84 -1.18 14.75
CA GLY A 49 -5.75 0.27 14.94
C GLY A 49 -5.69 1.05 13.62
N ASP A 50 -5.00 0.52 12.61
CA ASP A 50 -4.91 1.13 11.29
C ASP A 50 -6.25 1.17 10.56
N LEU A 51 -7.05 0.11 10.72
CA LEU A 51 -8.39 0.03 10.15
C LEU A 51 -9.35 1.00 10.82
N ILE A 52 -9.31 1.08 12.15
CA ILE A 52 -10.13 2.00 12.94
C ILE A 52 -9.82 3.43 12.53
N ASP A 53 -8.54 3.81 12.52
CA ASP A 53 -8.14 5.17 12.16
C ASP A 53 -8.53 5.50 10.72
N SER A 54 -8.31 4.57 9.78
CA SER A 54 -8.69 4.76 8.37
C SER A 54 -10.19 5.02 8.23
N SER A 55 -11.03 4.30 8.99
CA SER A 55 -12.49 4.44 8.93
C SER A 55 -12.99 5.84 9.34
N THR A 56 -12.26 6.52 10.23
CA THR A 56 -12.58 7.91 10.66
C THR A 56 -12.35 8.96 9.58
N SER A 57 -11.64 8.60 8.49
CA SER A 57 -11.30 9.51 7.38
C SER A 57 -12.48 9.88 6.45
N GLY A 58 -13.67 9.30 6.68
CA GLY A 58 -14.96 9.79 6.20
C GLY A 58 -15.32 9.59 4.72
N SER A 59 -14.40 9.11 3.85
CA SER A 59 -14.73 8.75 2.46
C SER A 59 -13.92 7.56 1.95
N GLY A 60 -14.52 6.68 1.13
CA GLY A 60 -13.89 5.46 0.61
C GLY A 60 -12.54 5.68 -0.07
N ALA A 61 -12.41 6.72 -0.90
CA ALA A 61 -11.14 7.03 -1.56
C ALA A 61 -10.04 7.50 -0.59
N LYS A 62 -10.42 8.16 0.52
CA LYS A 62 -9.46 8.53 1.58
C LYS A 62 -9.05 7.33 2.41
N ILE A 63 -9.97 6.38 2.65
CA ILE A 63 -9.71 5.13 3.36
C ILE A 63 -8.64 4.31 2.60
N SER A 64 -8.79 4.11 1.29
CA SER A 64 -7.82 3.35 0.48
C SER A 64 -6.42 3.96 0.45
N LEU A 65 -6.32 5.30 0.48
CA LEU A 65 -5.02 5.97 0.54
C LEU A 65 -4.41 5.91 1.94
N ASP A 66 -5.21 6.00 3.00
CA ASP A 66 -4.72 5.92 4.38
C ASP A 66 -4.18 4.52 4.69
N MET A 67 -4.91 3.47 4.30
CA MET A 67 -4.44 2.08 4.40
C MET A 67 -3.14 1.87 3.63
N LEU A 68 -3.02 2.46 2.43
CA LEU A 68 -1.80 2.39 1.64
C LEU A 68 -0.62 3.04 2.35
N LYS A 69 -0.81 4.24 2.90
CA LYS A 69 0.23 4.96 3.67
C LYS A 69 0.69 4.16 4.88
N ARG A 70 -0.26 3.60 5.63
CA ARG A 70 -0.01 2.81 6.84
C ARG A 70 0.77 1.54 6.54
N SER A 71 0.30 0.75 5.57
CA SER A 71 0.96 -0.49 5.16
C SER A 71 2.37 -0.24 4.60
N THR A 72 2.60 0.87 3.88
CA THR A 72 3.93 1.17 3.33
C THR A 72 4.82 2.03 4.24
N GLY A 73 4.34 2.44 5.41
CA GLY A 73 5.03 3.40 6.29
C GLY A 73 5.22 4.82 5.71
N LEU A 74 4.55 5.16 4.60
CA LEU A 74 4.67 6.44 3.88
C LEU A 74 3.70 7.48 4.45
N ASN A 75 3.79 7.70 5.77
CA ASN A 75 2.81 8.48 6.53
C ASN A 75 3.03 10.01 6.45
N ASP A 76 4.16 10.46 5.92
CA ASP A 76 4.49 11.88 5.76
C ASP A 76 3.82 12.52 4.53
N LEU A 77 3.81 13.86 4.49
CA LEU A 77 3.23 14.62 3.37
C LEU A 77 3.92 14.29 2.03
N VAL A 78 5.21 13.97 2.08
CA VAL A 78 5.99 13.61 0.90
C VAL A 78 5.58 12.24 0.38
N GLY A 79 5.50 11.24 1.27
CA GLY A 79 5.03 9.89 0.98
C GLY A 79 3.62 9.88 0.44
N GLU A 80 2.70 10.65 1.02
CA GLU A 80 1.34 10.77 0.48
C GLU A 80 1.33 11.31 -0.96
N LYS A 81 2.13 12.35 -1.25
CA LYS A 81 2.22 12.90 -2.61
C LYS A 81 2.83 11.91 -3.60
N LEU A 82 3.82 11.12 -3.16
CA LEU A 82 4.40 10.05 -3.98
C LEU A 82 3.36 8.95 -4.24
N LEU A 83 2.63 8.49 -3.23
CA LEU A 83 1.56 7.51 -3.42
C LEU A 83 0.46 8.03 -4.36
N ARG A 84 0.14 9.32 -4.30
CA ARG A 84 -0.80 9.97 -5.24
C ARG A 84 -0.24 10.12 -6.67
N SER A 85 1.08 10.06 -6.85
CA SER A 85 1.71 10.11 -8.18
C SER A 85 1.91 8.73 -8.81
N LEU A 86 1.51 7.66 -8.11
CA LEU A 86 1.57 6.31 -8.64
C LEU A 86 0.82 6.21 -9.98
N PRO A 87 1.38 5.48 -10.97
CA PRO A 87 0.63 5.12 -12.16
C PRO A 87 -0.62 4.34 -11.76
N ALA A 88 -1.75 4.61 -12.42
CA ALA A 88 -3.02 3.96 -12.09
C ALA A 88 -2.92 2.42 -12.03
N ARG A 89 -2.09 1.82 -12.90
CA ARG A 89 -1.81 0.39 -12.90
C ARG A 89 -1.13 -0.08 -11.60
N ASP A 90 -0.10 0.64 -11.15
CA ASP A 90 0.62 0.31 -9.92
C ASP A 90 -0.28 0.55 -8.71
N TYR A 91 -1.05 1.63 -8.68
CA TYR A 91 -2.04 1.89 -7.65
C TYR A 91 -3.04 0.72 -7.50
N MET A 92 -3.62 0.25 -8.61
CA MET A 92 -4.55 -0.90 -8.57
C MET A 92 -3.90 -2.19 -8.07
N ARG A 93 -2.62 -2.41 -8.35
CA ARG A 93 -1.88 -3.57 -7.81
C ARG A 93 -1.59 -3.41 -6.32
N CYS A 94 -1.21 -2.22 -5.87
CA CYS A 94 -1.06 -1.91 -4.46
C CYS A 94 -2.36 -2.18 -3.67
N GLN A 95 -3.52 -1.82 -4.23
CA GLN A 95 -4.82 -2.12 -3.60
C GLN A 95 -5.09 -3.63 -3.47
N LYS A 96 -4.62 -4.45 -4.43
CA LYS A 96 -4.71 -5.92 -4.31
C LYS A 96 -3.81 -6.49 -3.22
N ILE A 97 -2.64 -5.89 -2.99
CA ILE A 97 -1.75 -6.28 -1.87
C ILE A 97 -2.42 -5.93 -0.54
N ILE A 98 -3.07 -4.78 -0.44
CA ILE A 98 -3.86 -4.44 0.77
C ILE A 98 -5.00 -5.46 0.96
N ALA A 99 -5.73 -5.80 -0.10
CA ALA A 99 -6.78 -6.82 -0.02
C ALA A 99 -6.24 -8.18 0.43
N TYR A 100 -5.06 -8.60 -0.03
CA TYR A 100 -4.39 -9.82 0.43
C TYR A 100 -4.25 -9.86 1.96
N PHE A 101 -3.83 -8.76 2.60
CA PHE A 101 -3.74 -8.69 4.06
C PHE A 101 -5.10 -8.69 4.78
N LEU A 102 -6.18 -8.27 4.11
CA LEU A 102 -7.51 -8.22 4.70
C LEU A 102 -8.31 -9.52 4.49
N GLU A 103 -8.03 -10.25 3.40
CA GLU A 103 -8.72 -11.46 3.01
C GLU A 103 -8.13 -12.74 3.64
N ASP A 104 -6.94 -12.66 4.24
CA ASP A 104 -6.34 -13.78 5.01
C ASP A 104 -7.11 -14.07 6.32
N GLY A 105 -8.08 -13.23 6.68
CA GLY A 105 -9.11 -13.53 7.68
C GLY A 105 -10.38 -14.08 7.02
N GLU A 106 -10.76 -15.31 7.35
CA GLU A 106 -11.95 -16.02 6.87
C GLU A 106 -13.14 -15.12 6.53
N THR A 107 -13.72 -15.32 5.34
CA THR A 107 -15.07 -14.85 5.02
C THR A 107 -16.06 -15.61 5.93
N THR A 108 -16.26 -15.14 7.16
CA THR A 108 -17.33 -15.63 8.04
C THR A 108 -18.66 -15.11 7.51
N GLY A 109 -19.16 -15.79 6.48
CA GLY A 109 -20.42 -15.49 5.82
C GLY A 109 -20.97 -16.74 5.12
N THR A 110 -21.45 -17.70 5.91
CA THR A 110 -22.46 -18.70 5.51
C THR A 110 -23.59 -18.68 6.52
#